data_AF-A0A382BQ48-F1
#
_entry.id   AF-A0A382BQ48-F1
#
_cell.length_a   1.000
_cell.length_b   1.000
_cell.length_c   1.000
_cell.angle_alpha   90.00
_cell.angle_beta   90.00
_cell.angle_gamma   90.00
#
_symmetry.space_group_name_H-M   'P 1'
#
loop_
_entity.id
_entity.type
_entity.pdbx_description
1 polymer ?
#
loop_
_entity_poly.entity_id
_entity_poly.type
_entity_poly.pdbx_seq_one_letter_code
_entity_poly.pdbx_strand_id
1 'polypeptide(L)'
;VAVVKEACPACQLVAPVLEHLADVAGLVVYTQDDPTFPTAADWVIDDTDLVASWQIDLDAVPTLVRRVDGVEVARTIGWDRDSWEELTGITGLGDGLPVFKPG
;
A
#
# COMPACT_ATOMS: atom_id res chain seq x y z
N VAL A 1 -6.07 -1.68 -3.05
CA VAL A 1 -4.86 -2.49 -3.32
C VAL A 1 -3.65 -1.63 -3.03
N ALA A 2 -2.62 -2.13 -2.37
CA ALA A 2 -1.34 -1.44 -2.27
C ALA A 2 -0.22 -2.27 -2.92
N VAL A 3 0.77 -1.59 -3.50
CA VAL A 3 2.01 -2.22 -3.97
C VAL A 3 3.17 -1.66 -3.17
N VAL A 4 3.98 -2.56 -2.61
CA VAL A 4 5.02 -2.25 -1.62
C VAL A 4 6.25 -3.14 -1.81
N LYS A 5 7.33 -2.81 -1.10
CA LYS A 5 8.52 -3.67 -1.00
C LYS A 5 9.22 -3.44 0.34
N GLU A 6 9.75 -4.50 0.95
CA GLU A 6 10.49 -4.48 2.21
C GLU A 6 11.66 -3.49 2.16
N ALA A 7 12.41 -3.45 1.05
CA ALA A 7 13.58 -2.60 0.89
C ALA A 7 13.25 -1.08 0.77
N CYS A 8 11.97 -0.68 0.77
CA CYS A 8 11.56 0.73 0.72
C CYS A 8 11.33 1.29 2.15
N PRO A 9 12.07 2.33 2.58
CA PRO A 9 11.90 2.94 3.90
C PRO A 9 10.52 3.55 4.16
N ALA A 10 9.79 3.93 3.11
CA ALA A 10 8.41 4.41 3.24
C ALA A 10 7.43 3.25 3.40
N CYS A 11 7.62 2.14 2.67
CA CYS A 11 6.85 0.90 2.87
C CYS A 11 7.00 0.38 4.29
N GLN A 12 8.23 0.31 4.81
CA GLN A 12 8.51 -0.05 6.21
C GLN A 12 7.78 0.85 7.21
N LEU A 13 7.79 2.17 6.96
CA LEU A 13 7.10 3.14 7.82
C LEU A 13 5.59 2.86 7.89
N VAL A 14 4.96 2.54 6.76
CA VAL A 14 3.50 2.37 6.66
C VAL A 14 3.03 0.95 6.91
N ALA A 15 3.91 -0.01 7.24
CA ALA A 15 3.52 -1.40 7.51
C ALA A 15 2.35 -1.53 8.53
N PRO A 16 2.33 -0.81 9.67
CA PRO A 16 1.18 -0.84 10.58
C PRO A 16 -0.12 -0.28 9.98
N VAL A 17 -0.01 0.67 9.04
CA VAL A 17 -1.16 1.23 8.32
C VAL A 17 -1.74 0.21 7.33
N LEU A 18 -0.87 -0.56 6.67
CA LEU A 18 -1.31 -1.64 5.76
C LEU A 18 -2.08 -2.72 6.52
N GLU A 19 -1.58 -3.15 7.68
CA GLU A 19 -2.27 -4.10 8.56
C GLU A 19 -3.63 -3.56 9.01
N HIS A 20 -3.68 -2.29 9.44
CA HIS A 20 -4.93 -1.65 9.84
C HIS A 20 -5.95 -1.62 8.70
N LEU A 21 -5.53 -1.20 7.49
CA LEU A 21 -6.38 -1.14 6.31
C LEU A 21 -6.82 -2.54 5.83
N ALA A 22 -5.99 -3.56 6.03
CA ALA A 22 -6.39 -4.94 5.75
C ALA A 22 -7.57 -5.36 6.63
N ASP A 23 -7.52 -5.04 7.93
CA ASP A 23 -8.57 -5.36 8.89
C ASP A 23 -9.87 -4.59 8.63
N VAL A 24 -9.80 -3.27 8.45
CA VAL A 24 -11.01 -2.42 8.40
C VAL A 24 -11.57 -2.21 6.99
N ALA A 25 -10.78 -2.45 5.94
CA ALA A 25 -11.17 -2.18 4.56
C ALA A 25 -10.92 -3.35 3.59
N GLY A 26 -10.38 -4.49 4.07
CA GLY A 26 -10.04 -5.62 3.20
C GLY A 26 -8.96 -5.27 2.17
N LEU A 27 -7.99 -4.44 2.56
CA LEU A 27 -6.85 -4.11 1.72
C LEU A 27 -6.07 -5.38 1.31
N VAL A 28 -5.83 -5.53 0.01
CA VAL A 28 -4.88 -6.49 -0.56
C VAL A 28 -3.56 -5.79 -0.86
N VAL A 29 -2.45 -6.41 -0.49
CA VAL A 29 -1.09 -5.90 -0.69
C VAL A 29 -0.31 -6.81 -1.63
N TYR A 30 0.35 -6.22 -2.61
CA TYR A 30 1.32 -6.87 -3.48
C TYR A 30 2.72 -6.48 -3.03
N THR A 31 3.57 -7.44 -2.70
CA THR A 31 4.94 -7.22 -2.22
C THR A 31 5.97 -7.64 -3.27
N GLN A 32 6.94 -6.76 -3.57
CA GLN A 32 7.83 -6.92 -4.73
C GLN A 32 9.17 -7.61 -4.43
N ASP A 33 9.50 -7.89 -3.17
CA ASP A 33 10.82 -8.42 -2.78
C ASP A 33 10.79 -9.47 -1.66
N ASP A 34 9.92 -9.31 -0.67
CA ASP A 34 9.73 -10.26 0.42
C ASP A 34 8.25 -10.69 0.51
N PRO A 35 7.91 -11.95 0.20
CA PRO A 35 6.54 -12.50 0.32
C PRO A 35 5.95 -12.46 1.74
N THR A 36 6.78 -12.21 2.75
CA THR A 36 6.35 -12.11 4.15
C THR A 36 6.14 -10.67 4.63
N PHE A 37 6.43 -9.67 3.78
CA PHE A 37 6.21 -8.26 4.07
C PHE A 37 4.80 -7.79 3.68
N PRO A 38 4.11 -6.94 4.47
CA PRO A 38 4.52 -6.39 5.77
C PRO A 38 4.37 -7.38 6.94
N THR A 39 3.54 -8.40 6.76
CA THR A 39 3.37 -9.52 7.69
C THR A 39 2.86 -10.72 6.90
N ALA A 40 3.20 -11.95 7.31
CA ALA A 40 2.72 -13.15 6.62
C ALA A 40 1.20 -13.31 6.85
N ALA A 41 0.39 -13.03 5.82
CA ALA A 41 -1.06 -13.08 5.88
C ALA A 41 -1.71 -13.33 4.51
N ASP A 42 -2.94 -13.84 4.50
CA ASP A 42 -3.68 -14.19 3.26
C ASP A 42 -3.98 -12.98 2.35
N TRP A 43 -3.93 -11.76 2.89
CA TRP A 43 -4.12 -10.52 2.13
C TRP A 43 -2.83 -9.98 1.50
N VAL A 44 -1.70 -10.67 1.71
CA VAL A 44 -0.41 -10.38 1.08
C VAL A 44 -0.20 -11.34 -0.09
N ILE A 45 0.07 -10.76 -1.26
CA ILE A 45 0.31 -11.44 -2.52
C ILE A 45 1.76 -11.20 -2.93
N ASP A 46 2.47 -12.27 -3.21
CA ASP A 46 3.81 -12.23 -3.80
C ASP A 46 3.76 -11.65 -5.23
N ASP A 47 4.45 -10.52 -5.43
CA ASP A 47 4.69 -9.86 -6.72
C ASP A 47 6.19 -9.69 -6.98
N THR A 48 7.02 -10.63 -6.53
CA THR A 48 8.48 -10.61 -6.78
C THR A 48 8.85 -10.64 -8.27
N ASP A 49 7.97 -11.19 -9.12
CA ASP A 49 8.07 -11.14 -10.58
C ASP A 49 7.60 -9.79 -11.19
N LEU A 50 7.14 -8.84 -10.37
CA LEU A 50 6.69 -7.48 -10.71
C LEU A 50 5.49 -7.41 -11.68
N VAL A 51 4.69 -8.48 -11.79
CA VAL A 51 3.56 -8.57 -12.71
C VAL A 51 2.52 -7.48 -12.44
N ALA A 52 2.16 -7.26 -11.17
CA ALA A 52 1.18 -6.24 -10.79
C ALA A 52 1.69 -4.84 -11.16
N SER A 53 2.99 -4.60 -11.00
CA SER A 53 3.65 -3.33 -11.31
C SER A 53 3.54 -2.98 -12.80
N TRP A 54 3.76 -3.95 -13.69
CA TRP A 54 3.57 -3.79 -15.13
C TRP A 54 2.11 -3.56 -15.52
N GLN A 55 1.19 -4.28 -14.88
CA GLN A 55 -0.25 -4.19 -15.20
C GLN A 55 -0.86 -2.83 -14.87
N ILE A 56 -0.30 -2.12 -13.89
CA ILE A 56 -0.85 -0.83 -13.42
C ILE A 56 0.05 0.36 -13.76
N ASP A 57 1.11 0.16 -14.54
CA ASP A 57 2.11 1.19 -14.86
C ASP A 57 2.61 1.88 -13.59
N LEU A 58 3.22 1.08 -12.71
CA LEU A 58 3.64 1.51 -11.38
C LEU A 58 5.02 2.19 -11.41
N ASP A 59 5.06 3.47 -11.04
CA ASP A 59 6.30 4.26 -11.02
C ASP A 59 7.14 4.06 -9.75
N ALA A 60 6.49 3.95 -8.58
CA ALA A 60 7.16 3.92 -7.28
C ALA A 60 6.32 3.18 -6.22
N VAL A 61 6.95 2.90 -5.07
CA VAL A 61 6.32 2.25 -3.91
C VAL A 61 6.60 3.07 -2.64
N PRO A 62 5.72 3.09 -1.63
CA PRO A 62 4.40 2.47 -1.64
C PRO A 62 3.47 3.20 -2.60
N THR A 63 2.61 2.47 -3.29
CA THR A 63 1.49 3.06 -4.05
C THR A 63 0.20 2.42 -3.58
N LEU A 64 -0.77 3.24 -3.19
CA LEU A 64 -2.11 2.81 -2.80
C LEU A 64 -3.08 3.14 -3.93
N VAL A 65 -3.82 2.13 -4.38
CA VAL A 65 -4.75 2.20 -5.51
C VAL A 65 -6.16 1.86 -5.04
N ARG A 66 -7.10 2.75 -5.34
CA ARG A 66 -8.54 2.51 -5.18
C ARG A 66 -9.11 1.96 -6.48
N ARG A 67 -9.82 0.84 -6.37
CA ARG A 67 -10.54 0.21 -7.48
C ARG A 67 -12.04 0.15 -7.18
N VAL A 68 -12.85 0.40 -8.19
CA VAL A 68 -14.31 0.25 -8.17
C VAL A 68 -14.68 -0.59 -9.39
N ASP A 69 -15.41 -1.69 -9.18
CA ASP A 69 -15.77 -2.66 -10.22
C ASP A 69 -14.56 -3.15 -11.05
N GLY A 70 -13.42 -3.36 -10.37
CA GLY A 70 -12.16 -3.80 -10.97
C GLY A 70 -11.36 -2.69 -11.67
N VAL A 71 -11.97 -1.53 -11.91
CA VAL A 71 -11.33 -0.39 -12.58
C VAL A 71 -10.66 0.49 -11.56
N GLU A 72 -9.44 0.91 -11.85
CA GLU A 72 -8.76 1.93 -11.05
C GLU A 72 -9.44 3.29 -11.22
N VAL A 73 -9.75 3.94 -10.09
CA VAL A 73 -10.40 5.26 -10.08
C VAL A 73 -9.52 6.35 -9.46
N ALA A 74 -8.54 5.96 -8.64
CA ALA A 74 -7.59 6.88 -8.02
C ALA A 74 -6.39 6.11 -7.45
N ARG A 75 -5.25 6.80 -7.35
CA ARG A 75 -4.05 6.29 -6.67
C ARG A 75 -3.33 7.42 -5.93
N THR A 76 -2.49 7.03 -4.97
CA THR A 76 -1.51 7.90 -4.31
C THR A 76 -0.16 7.19 -4.25
N ILE A 77 0.93 7.94 -4.31
CA ILE A 77 2.32 7.46 -4.36
C ILE A 77 3.06 8.01 -3.15
N GLY A 78 3.88 7.16 -2.53
CA GLY A 78 4.53 7.46 -1.26
C GLY A 78 3.53 7.41 -0.10
N TRP A 79 4.00 7.85 1.06
CA TRP A 79 3.18 8.05 2.24
C TRP A 79 2.84 9.53 2.36
N ASP A 80 1.56 9.85 2.33
CA ASP A 80 1.01 11.14 2.72
C ASP A 80 -0.30 10.84 3.45
N ARG A 81 -0.36 11.13 4.75
CA ARG A 81 -1.48 10.74 5.60
C ARG A 81 -2.79 11.25 5.01
N ASP A 82 -2.88 12.55 4.74
CA ASP A 82 -4.11 13.19 4.29
C ASP A 82 -4.58 12.58 2.95
N SER A 83 -3.66 12.33 2.01
CA SER A 83 -3.97 11.70 0.73
C SER A 83 -4.45 10.24 0.89
N TRP A 84 -3.87 9.48 1.82
CA TRP A 84 -4.30 8.11 2.10
C TRP A 84 -5.67 8.07 2.79
N GLU A 85 -5.91 8.99 3.74
CA GLU A 85 -7.19 9.13 4.42
C GLU A 85 -8.29 9.56 3.43
N GLU A 86 -8.01 10.50 2.54
CA GLU A 86 -8.93 10.92 1.48
C GLU A 86 -9.25 9.77 0.52
N LEU A 87 -8.22 9.04 0.08
CA LEU A 87 -8.39 7.94 -0.86
C LEU A 87 -9.23 6.79 -0.28
N THR A 88 -8.99 6.46 1.00
CA THR A 88 -9.63 5.33 1.70
C THR A 88 -10.95 5.70 2.36
N GLY A 89 -11.15 6.97 2.73
CA GLY A 89 -12.23 7.43 3.59
C GLY A 89 -12.04 7.07 5.07
N ILE A 90 -10.85 6.62 5.48
CA ILE A 90 -10.54 6.20 6.85
C ILE A 90 -9.63 7.25 7.48
N THR A 91 -10.04 7.79 8.62
CA THR A 91 -9.30 8.85 9.33
C THR A 91 -8.45 8.27 10.47
N GLY A 92 -7.39 8.98 10.86
CA GLY A 92 -6.50 8.59 11.96
C GLY A 92 -5.45 7.55 11.54
N LEU A 93 -5.08 7.52 10.26
CA LEU A 93 -4.11 6.56 9.75
C LEU A 93 -2.69 6.90 10.22
N GLY A 94 -1.98 5.88 10.71
CA GLY A 94 -0.58 6.00 11.07
C GLY A 94 -0.35 6.92 12.27
N ASP A 95 -1.10 6.71 13.36
CA ASP A 95 -0.87 7.43 14.62
C ASP A 95 0.61 7.34 15.05
N GLY A 96 1.18 8.46 15.47
CA GLY A 96 2.60 8.57 15.80
C GLY A 96 3.59 8.55 14.61
N LEU A 97 3.15 8.33 13.37
CA LEU A 97 4.00 8.39 12.18
C LEU A 97 4.19 9.85 11.68
N PRO A 98 5.28 10.16 10.96
CA PRO A 98 5.36 11.39 10.17
C PRO A 98 4.17 11.52 9.22
N VAL A 99 3.73 12.74 8.93
CA VAL A 99 2.59 12.98 8.01
C VAL A 99 2.92 12.64 6.56
N PHE A 100 4.21 12.67 6.18
CA PHE A 100 4.67 12.50 4.81
C PHE A 100 6.00 11.76 4.77
N LYS A 101 6.16 10.86 3.80
CA LYS A 101 7.42 10.24 3.42
C LYS A 101 7.40 9.86 1.93
N PRO A 102 8.36 10.35 1.12
CA PRO A 102 8.44 9.96 -0.28
C PRO A 102 8.76 8.47 -0.42
N GLY A 103 8.29 7.87 -1.52
CA GLY A 103 8.54 6.47 -1.87
C GLY A 103 9.99 6.15 -2.19
#